data_AF-A0A8X7VSI1-F1
#
_entry.id   AF-A0A8X7VSI1-F1
#
_cell.length_a   1.000
_cell.length_b   1.000
_cell.length_c   1.000
_cell.angle_alpha   90.00
_cell.angle_beta   90.00
_cell.angle_gamma   90.00
#
_symmetry.space_group_name_H-M   'P 1'
#
loop_
_entity.id
_entity.type
_entity.pdbx_description
1 polymer ?
#
loop_
_entity_poly.entity_id
_entity_poly.type
_entity_poly.pdbx_seq_one_letter_code
_entity_poly.pdbx_strand_id
1 'polypeptide(L)'
;MKPGETPGEAVFRAVKEELGSIFDGEEEDDGERIKILPGTYSRRVEERNSLSYPGLPARYALHSVDATVRGLPEEDFCTEEKEYGGESTVDSEETRAVGKAVTVKRHHWKWVSPSSVRS
;
A
#
# COMPACT_ATOMS: atom_id res chain seq x y z
N MET A 1 3.78 0.32 8.36
CA MET A 1 5.16 0.77 8.04
C MET A 1 6.12 -0.35 8.39
N LYS A 2 7.14 -0.60 7.56
CA LYS A 2 8.18 -1.59 7.88
C LYS A 2 9.13 -1.03 8.96
N PRO A 3 9.81 -1.90 9.73
CA PRO A 3 10.80 -1.44 10.70
C PRO A 3 11.89 -0.60 10.01
N GLY A 4 12.20 0.58 10.57
CA GLY A 4 13.22 1.48 10.05
C GLY A 4 12.77 2.48 8.99
N GLU A 5 11.56 2.34 8.42
CA GLU A 5 11.04 3.31 7.44
C GLU A 5 10.63 4.63 8.09
N THR A 6 10.98 5.73 7.43
CA THR A 6 10.35 7.03 7.66
C THR A 6 8.90 7.01 7.13
N PRO A 7 8.00 7.91 7.62
CA PRO A 7 6.66 8.03 7.07
C PRO A 7 6.65 8.31 5.56
N GLY A 8 7.62 9.08 5.05
CA GLY A 8 7.77 9.36 3.63
C GLY A 8 8.06 8.10 2.83
N GLU A 9 9.10 7.34 3.21
CA GLU A 9 9.46 6.08 2.54
C GLU A 9 8.31 5.08 2.55
N ALA A 10 7.61 4.96 3.69
CA ALA A 10 6.48 4.05 3.82
C ALA A 10 5.31 4.45 2.90
N VAL A 11 5.07 5.75 2.71
CA VAL A 11 4.01 6.26 1.84
C VAL A 11 4.37 6.07 0.37
N PHE A 12 5.61 6.38 -0.02
CA PHE A 12 6.10 6.08 -1.37
C PHE A 12 5.96 4.60 -1.70
N ARG A 13 6.38 3.72 -0.78
CA ARG A 13 6.22 2.28 -0.95
C ARG A 13 4.75 1.88 -1.06
N ALA A 14 3.88 2.40 -0.18
CA ALA A 14 2.45 2.10 -0.22
C ALA A 14 1.82 2.51 -1.56
N VAL A 15 2.10 3.72 -2.05
CA VAL A 15 1.60 4.18 -3.36
C VAL A 15 2.09 3.27 -4.48
N LYS A 16 3.34 2.82 -4.43
CA LYS A 16 3.92 1.93 -5.45
C LYS A 16 3.35 0.52 -5.41
N GLU A 17 3.13 -0.05 -4.23
CA GLU A 17 2.50 -1.37 -4.06
C GLU A 17 1.04 -1.34 -4.58
N GLU A 18 0.33 -0.25 -4.35
CA GLU A 18 -1.09 -0.09 -4.68
C GLU A 18 -1.36 0.34 -6.13
N LEU A 19 -0.56 1.27 -6.67
CA LEU A 19 -0.79 1.92 -7.97
C LEU A 19 0.29 1.61 -9.01
N GLY A 20 1.36 0.90 -8.63
CA GLY A 20 2.54 0.67 -9.48
C GLY A 20 2.24 0.01 -10.83
N SER A 21 1.20 -0.83 -10.91
CA SER A 21 0.82 -1.49 -12.17
C SER A 21 0.34 -0.51 -13.26
N ILE A 22 -0.06 0.71 -12.88
CA ILE A 22 -0.43 1.78 -13.84
C ILE A 22 0.81 2.45 -14.40
N PHE A 23 1.91 2.43 -13.64
CA PHE A 23 3.15 3.11 -14.00
C PHE A 23 4.08 2.24 -14.85
N ASP A 24 3.79 0.95 -14.99
CA ASP A 24 4.55 0.00 -15.79
C ASP A 24 4.53 0.41 -17.28
N GLY A 25 5.60 1.04 -17.76
CA GLY A 25 5.79 1.38 -19.18
C GLY A 25 6.15 2.84 -19.47
N GLU A 26 6.13 3.71 -18.46
CA GLU A 26 6.46 5.13 -18.62
C GLU A 26 7.81 5.45 -17.96
N GLU A 27 8.72 6.07 -18.71
CA GLU A 27 10.07 6.49 -18.25
C GLU A 27 10.03 7.75 -17.36
N GLU A 28 8.90 8.06 -16.72
CA GLU A 28 8.82 9.17 -15.80
C GLU A 28 9.40 8.78 -14.43
N ASP A 29 10.13 9.70 -13.81
CA ASP A 29 10.67 9.51 -12.46
C ASP A 29 9.53 9.41 -11.43
N ASP A 30 9.52 8.34 -10.63
CA ASP A 30 8.53 8.11 -9.56
C ASP A 30 8.40 9.33 -8.62
N GLY A 31 9.49 10.10 -8.43
CA GLY A 31 9.52 11.31 -7.61
C GLY A 31 8.83 12.53 -8.24
N GLU A 32 8.67 12.58 -9.56
CA GLU A 32 7.88 13.61 -10.22
C GLU A 32 6.38 13.27 -10.21
N ARG A 33 6.06 11.98 -10.26
CA ARG A 33 4.69 11.46 -10.28
C ARG A 33 4.01 11.51 -8.93
N ILE A 34 4.73 11.16 -7.86
CA ILE A 34 4.20 11.07 -6.50
C ILE A 34 4.76 12.22 -5.68
N LYS A 35 3.88 13.10 -5.20
CA LYS A 35 4.26 14.23 -4.34
C LYS A 35 3.50 14.15 -3.02
N ILE A 36 4.22 13.91 -1.94
CA ILE A 36 3.69 13.97 -0.58
C ILE A 36 3.48 15.44 -0.22
N LEU A 37 2.28 15.81 0.26
CA LEU A 37 1.99 17.17 0.70
C LEU A 37 2.68 17.45 2.04
N PRO A 38 3.57 18.45 2.13
CA PRO A 38 4.19 18.82 3.39
C PRO A 38 3.15 19.28 4.42
N GLY A 39 3.34 18.89 5.68
CA GLY A 39 2.50 19.35 6.80
C GLY A 39 1.16 18.62 6.97
N THR A 40 0.83 17.65 6.13
CA THR A 40 -0.42 16.85 6.23
C THR A 40 -0.25 15.57 7.05
N TYR A 41 0.98 15.25 7.45
CA TYR A 41 1.26 14.08 8.26
C TYR A 41 0.53 14.14 9.61
N SER A 42 -0.25 13.11 9.89
CA SER A 42 -0.92 12.92 11.17
C SER A 42 -0.74 11.48 11.66
N ARG A 43 -0.75 11.32 12.99
CA ARG A 43 -0.63 10.02 13.64
C ARG A 43 -1.74 9.86 14.67
N ARG A 44 -2.47 8.75 14.61
CA ARG A 44 -3.46 8.39 15.63
C ARG A 44 -3.25 6.97 16.14
N VAL A 45 -3.77 6.69 17.31
CA VAL A 45 -3.74 5.37 17.94
C VAL A 45 -5.17 4.87 18.06
N GLU A 46 -5.41 3.66 17.57
CA GLU A 46 -6.69 2.97 17.69
C GLU A 46 -6.51 1.67 18.48
N GLU A 47 -7.31 1.50 19.53
CA GLU A 47 -7.35 0.26 20.32
C GLU A 47 -8.63 -0.50 19.97
N ARG A 48 -8.48 -1.70 19.43
CA ARG A 48 -9.60 -2.57 19.02
C ARG A 48 -9.19 -4.03 19.07
N ASN A 49 -10.16 -4.94 19.02
CA ASN A 49 -9.85 -6.37 18.88
C ASN A 49 -9.11 -6.63 17.57
N SER A 50 -8.07 -7.46 17.63
CA SER A 50 -7.31 -7.83 16.45
C SER A 50 -8.18 -8.55 15.44
N LEU A 51 -8.16 -8.09 14.19
CA LEU A 51 -8.84 -8.77 13.09
C LEU A 51 -8.17 -10.11 12.75
N SER A 52 -6.85 -10.19 12.92
CA SER A 52 -6.06 -11.40 12.66
C SER A 52 -6.08 -12.38 13.83
N TYR A 53 -6.37 -11.91 15.05
CA TYR A 53 -6.43 -12.73 16.26
C TYR A 53 -7.67 -12.37 17.09
N PRO A 54 -8.85 -12.91 16.74
CA PRO A 54 -10.11 -12.58 17.40
C PRO A 54 -10.04 -12.76 18.91
N GLY A 55 -10.51 -11.74 19.65
CA GLY A 55 -10.53 -11.74 21.11
C GLY A 55 -9.25 -11.22 21.79
N LEU A 56 -8.17 -11.00 21.04
CA LEU A 56 -6.98 -10.33 21.57
C LEU A 56 -7.06 -8.81 21.37
N PRO A 57 -6.82 -8.02 22.44
CA PRO A 57 -6.74 -6.57 22.30
C PRO A 57 -5.53 -6.20 21.45
N ALA A 58 -5.72 -5.30 20.49
CA ALA A 58 -4.68 -4.77 19.63
C ALA A 58 -4.65 -3.25 19.67
N ARG A 59 -3.46 -2.69 19.49
CA ARG A 59 -3.20 -1.26 19.44
C ARG A 59 -2.54 -0.93 18.10
N TYR A 60 -3.24 -0.17 17.27
CA TYR A 60 -2.80 0.22 15.93
C TYR A 60 -2.29 1.66 15.96
N ALA A 61 -1.02 1.86 15.59
CA ALA A 61 -0.49 3.19 15.30
C ALA A 61 -0.71 3.48 13.80
N LEU A 62 -1.68 4.34 13.50
CA LEU A 62 -2.02 4.74 12.14
C LEU A 62 -1.27 6.01 11.78
N HIS A 63 -0.66 6.00 10.60
CA HIS A 63 0.07 7.13 10.03
C HIS A 63 -0.63 7.52 8.73
N SER A 64 -1.03 8.78 8.62
CA SER A 64 -1.77 9.33 7.48
C SER A 64 -1.04 10.53 6.93
N VAL A 65 -1.03 10.66 5.60
CA VAL A 65 -0.48 11.81 4.90
C VAL A 65 -1.23 11.97 3.58
N ASP A 66 -1.37 13.20 3.12
CA ASP A 66 -1.94 13.46 1.81
C ASP A 66 -0.83 13.41 0.74
N ALA A 67 -1.16 12.86 -0.42
CA ALA A 67 -0.26 12.85 -1.57
C ALA A 67 -1.03 13.14 -2.87
N THR A 68 -0.36 13.79 -3.83
CA THR A 68 -0.84 13.88 -5.21
C THR A 68 -0.12 12.85 -6.06
N VAL A 69 -0.86 12.16 -6.92
CA VAL A 69 -0.34 11.20 -7.89
C VAL A 69 -0.78 11.62 -9.28
N ARG A 70 0.17 11.80 -10.19
CA ARG A 70 -0.10 12.11 -11.60
C ARG A 70 -0.24 10.85 -12.45
N GLY A 71 -0.87 10.97 -13.61
CA GLY A 71 -0.99 9.86 -14.57
C GLY A 71 -2.00 8.78 -14.19
N LEU A 72 -2.94 9.08 -13.28
CA LEU A 72 -4.03 8.15 -12.96
C LEU A 72 -5.17 8.24 -13.99
N PRO A 73 -5.88 7.13 -14.29
CA PRO A 73 -7.04 7.14 -15.17
C PRO A 73 -8.14 8.09 -14.69
N GLU A 74 -8.83 8.79 -15.61
CA GLU A 74 -9.92 9.72 -15.26
C GLU A 74 -11.20 9.00 -14.77
N GLU A 75 -11.39 7.74 -15.17
CA GLU A 75 -12.50 6.88 -14.76
C GLU A 75 -12.08 5.90 -13.65
N ASP A 76 -13.07 5.22 -13.04
CA ASP A 76 -12.82 4.14 -12.08
C ASP A 76 -11.95 3.04 -12.71
N PHE A 77 -10.96 2.54 -11.97
CA PHE A 77 -9.96 1.61 -12.51
C PHE A 77 -9.63 0.50 -11.51
N CYS A 78 -8.82 -0.47 -11.94
CA CYS A 78 -8.28 -1.50 -11.07
C CYS A 78 -6.77 -1.60 -11.19
N THR A 79 -6.13 -2.01 -10.10
CA THR A 79 -4.69 -2.29 -10.04
C THR A 79 -4.46 -3.66 -9.44
N GLU A 80 -3.27 -4.21 -9.68
CA GLU A 80 -2.89 -5.51 -9.15
C GLU A 80 -1.58 -5.36 -8.37
N GLU A 81 -1.61 -5.76 -7.09
CA GLU A 81 -0.39 -5.83 -6.29
C GLU A 81 0.42 -7.03 -6.78
N LYS A 82 1.60 -6.77 -7.36
CA LYS A 82 2.57 -7.84 -7.65
C LYS A 82 3.12 -8.30 -6.31
N GLU A 83 2.85 -9.55 -5.95
CA GLU A 83 3.47 -10.21 -4.80
C GLU A 83 4.99 -10.24 -5.02
N TYR A 84 5.69 -9.22 -4.52
CA TYR A 84 7.12 -9.32 -4.29
C TYR A 84 7.29 -10.35 -3.19
N GLY A 85 7.65 -11.56 -3.62
CA GLY A 85 7.80 -12.72 -2.76
C GLY A 85 8.47 -12.30 -1.46
N GLY A 86 7.80 -12.63 -0.35
CA GLY A 86 8.39 -12.49 0.96
C GLY A 86 9.81 -13.05 0.92
N GLU A 87 10.73 -12.28 1.45
CA GLU A 87 12.08 -12.71 1.79
C GLU A 87 11.98 -13.81 2.86
N SER A 88 11.53 -15.00 2.47
CA SER A 88 11.83 -16.24 3.15
C SER A 88 13.11 -16.77 2.51
N THR A 89 14.23 -16.16 2.90
CA THR A 89 15.54 -16.81 2.80
C THR A 89 15.54 -18.00 3.74
N VAL A 90 15.03 -19.13 3.28
CA VAL A 90 15.49 -20.47 3.65
C VAL A 90 15.05 -21.40 2.54
N ASP A 91 15.99 -21.60 1.62
CA ASP A 91 15.99 -22.68 0.64
C ASP A 91 16.06 -24.00 1.42
N SER A 92 14.91 -24.50 1.85
CA SER A 92 14.75 -25.84 2.40
C SER A 92 14.08 -26.67 1.32
N GLU A 93 14.86 -27.62 0.79
CA GLU A 93 14.58 -28.46 -0.39
C GLU A 93 13.27 -29.28 -0.28
N GLU A 94 12.61 -29.28 0.89
CA GLU A 94 11.39 -30.04 1.20
C GLU A 94 10.07 -29.35 0.80
N THR A 95 10.08 -28.06 0.43
CA THR A 95 8.83 -27.31 0.10
C THR A 95 8.60 -27.09 -1.40
N ARG A 96 9.23 -27.90 -2.26
CA ARG A 96 9.13 -27.75 -3.74
C ARG A 96 7.78 -28.19 -4.34
N ALA A 97 6.78 -28.54 -3.52
CA ALA A 97 5.52 -29.15 -3.96
C ALA A 97 4.25 -28.67 -3.24
N VAL A 98 4.24 -27.47 -2.64
CA VAL A 98 2.99 -26.80 -2.28
C VAL A 98 2.85 -25.63 -3.25
N GLY A 99 1.85 -25.73 -4.14
CA GLY A 99 1.63 -24.79 -5.23
C GLY A 99 1.82 -23.35 -4.77
N LYS A 100 2.67 -22.62 -5.51
CA LYS A 100 2.82 -21.17 -5.44
C LYS A 100 1.42 -20.57 -5.53
N ALA A 101 0.78 -20.34 -4.39
CA ALA A 101 -0.55 -19.77 -4.34
C ALA A 101 -0.40 -18.33 -4.79
N VAL A 102 -0.66 -18.08 -6.07
CA VAL A 102 -0.63 -16.75 -6.65
C VAL A 102 -1.81 -16.01 -6.04
N THR A 103 -1.56 -15.25 -4.97
CA THR A 103 -2.58 -14.37 -4.40
C THR A 103 -2.50 -13.02 -5.09
N VAL A 104 -3.15 -12.88 -6.25
CA VAL A 104 -3.30 -11.57 -6.89
C VAL A 104 -4.31 -10.78 -6.07
N LYS A 105 -3.84 -9.79 -5.31
CA LYS A 105 -4.72 -8.80 -4.70
C LYS A 105 -5.03 -7.74 -5.74
N ARG A 106 -6.22 -7.83 -6.30
CA ARG A 106 -6.76 -6.81 -7.20
C ARG A 106 -7.46 -5.73 -6.38
N HIS A 107 -7.08 -4.48 -6.58
CA HIS A 107 -7.68 -3.31 -5.95
C HIS A 107 -8.59 -2.59 -6.95
N HIS A 108 -9.76 -2.14 -6.48
CA HIS A 108 -10.73 -1.40 -7.27
C HIS A 108 -10.80 0.03 -6.76
N TRP A 109 -10.48 0.99 -7.62
CA TRP A 109 -10.39 2.40 -7.31
C TRP A 109 -11.59 3.13 -7.86
N LYS A 110 -12.21 3.95 -7.01
CA LYS A 110 -13.33 4.79 -7.37
C LYS A 110 -13.02 6.24 -7.07
N TRP A 111 -13.23 7.11 -8.05
CA TRP A 111 -13.12 8.54 -7.82
C TRP A 111 -14.27 9.03 -6.93
N VAL A 112 -13.94 9.83 -5.93
CA VAL A 112 -14.90 10.42 -5.00
C VAL A 112 -14.86 11.93 -5.12
N SER A 113 -16.01 12.58 -4.93
CA SER A 113 -16.04 14.04 -4.87
C SER A 113 -15.27 14.54 -3.65
N PRO A 114 -14.62 15.72 -3.72
CA PRO A 114 -13.87 16.28 -2.60
C PRO A 114 -14.72 16.42 -1.32
N SER A 115 -16.02 16.69 -1.48
CA SER A 115 -16.97 16.80 -0.36
C SER A 115 -17.29 15.48 0.34
N SER A 116 -16.96 14.34 -0.27
CA SER A 116 -17.22 13.00 0.27
C SER A 116 -16.06 12.44 1.09
N VAL A 117 -14.87 13.06 1.00
CA VAL A 117 -13.70 12.69 1.80
C VAL A 117 -13.88 13.25 3.22
N ARG A 118 -14.58 12.53 4.09
CA ARG A 118 -14.70 12.85 5.51
C ARG A 118 -13.65 12.08 6.33
N SER A 119 -12.87 12.82 7.13
CA SER A 119 -11.85 12.33 8.07
C SER A 119 -12.43 11.65 9.30
#